data_AF-A0A1M2VZB4-F1
#
_entry.id   AF-A0A1M2VZB4-F1
#
_cell.length_a   1.000
_cell.length_b   1.000
_cell.length_c   1.000
_cell.angle_alpha   90.00
_cell.angle_beta   90.00
_cell.angle_gamma   90.00
#
_symmetry.space_group_name_H-M   'P 1'
#
loop_
_entity.id
_entity.type
_entity.pdbx_description
1 polymer ?
#
loop_
_entity_poly.entity_id
_entity_poly.type
_entity_poly.pdbx_seq_one_letter_code
_entity_poly.pdbx_strand_id
1 'polypeptide(L)'
;MDIQTDEDEHSIEMHLPYVRKVFEGKDISIVPILVGAINYDKEAAYGKLLAPYLSREDTFFVISSDFCHWGLRFQYTFYYPKPPPSSVSPIRLSRADSHTSVKEHPIHESISALDHEAMELLTMPPFTASQAHHDFADYLARTKNTICGRHPIGVLLGALTVLEKEGKAPKLKWVRYEQSSACVAIKDSSVSYASAFVKF
;
A
#
# COMPACT_ATOMS: atom_id res chain seq x y z
N MET A 1 -16.28 -4.45 17.31
CA MET A 1 -16.45 -5.45 16.24
C MET A 1 -17.25 -6.57 16.86
N ASP A 2 -18.38 -6.93 16.26
CA ASP A 2 -19.07 -8.16 16.65
C ASP A 2 -18.45 -9.35 15.92
N ILE A 3 -18.84 -10.57 16.30
CA ILE A 3 -18.27 -11.80 15.74
C ILE A 3 -18.53 -11.92 14.22
N GLN A 4 -19.70 -11.48 13.76
CA GLN A 4 -20.06 -11.52 12.35
C GLN A 4 -19.13 -10.62 11.52
N THR A 5 -18.87 -9.39 11.97
CA THR A 5 -17.94 -8.49 11.28
C THR A 5 -16.51 -9.06 11.23
N ASP A 6 -16.09 -9.76 12.28
CA ASP A 6 -14.76 -10.39 12.36
C ASP A 6 -14.65 -11.55 11.35
N GLU A 7 -15.61 -12.47 11.35
CA GLU A 7 -15.63 -13.65 10.47
C GLU A 7 -15.85 -13.30 8.98
N ASP A 8 -16.50 -12.17 8.68
CA ASP A 8 -16.70 -11.68 7.31
C ASP A 8 -15.47 -10.90 6.77
N GLU A 9 -14.49 -10.54 7.62
CA GLU A 9 -13.34 -9.71 7.26
C GLU A 9 -12.08 -10.54 6.98
N HIS A 10 -11.68 -10.60 5.71
CA HIS A 10 -10.57 -11.45 5.29
C HIS A 10 -9.19 -10.78 5.34
N SER A 11 -9.09 -9.45 5.45
CA SER A 11 -7.79 -8.74 5.37
C SER A 11 -6.82 -9.11 6.48
N ILE A 12 -7.33 -9.55 7.65
CA ILE A 12 -6.56 -10.08 8.77
C ILE A 12 -6.36 -11.59 8.63
N GLU A 13 -7.44 -12.31 8.32
CA GLU A 13 -7.45 -13.78 8.19
C GLU A 13 -6.36 -14.28 7.25
N MET A 14 -6.16 -13.60 6.11
CA MET A 14 -5.16 -14.00 5.09
C MET A 14 -3.72 -14.03 5.60
N HIS A 15 -3.40 -13.34 6.71
CA HIS A 15 -2.07 -13.39 7.32
C HIS A 15 -1.90 -14.53 8.32
N LEU A 16 -2.99 -15.06 8.89
CA LEU A 16 -2.93 -16.05 9.96
C LEU A 16 -2.19 -17.35 9.54
N PRO A 17 -2.40 -17.92 8.34
CA PRO A 17 -1.64 -19.09 7.90
C PRO A 17 -0.13 -18.82 7.77
N TYR A 18 0.25 -17.66 7.23
CA TYR A 18 1.66 -17.25 7.10
C TYR A 18 2.31 -17.06 8.47
N VAL A 19 1.64 -16.33 9.38
CA VAL A 19 2.12 -16.12 10.75
C VAL A 19 2.27 -17.47 11.46
N ARG A 20 1.26 -18.34 11.40
CA ARG A 20 1.33 -19.67 12.02
C ARG A 20 2.48 -20.52 11.49
N LYS A 21 2.80 -20.40 10.19
CA LYS A 21 3.90 -21.15 9.59
C LYS A 21 5.27 -20.58 9.94
N VAL A 22 5.44 -19.25 9.88
CA VAL A 22 6.71 -18.57 10.17
C VAL A 22 7.12 -18.73 11.63
N PHE A 23 6.16 -18.74 12.55
CA PHE A 23 6.37 -18.88 13.99
C PHE A 23 6.11 -20.31 14.50
N GLU A 24 6.18 -21.32 13.63
CA GLU A 24 6.02 -22.72 14.02
C GLU A 24 7.01 -23.12 15.14
N GLY A 25 6.48 -23.72 16.21
CA GLY A 25 7.26 -24.10 17.40
C GLY A 25 7.53 -22.96 18.39
N LYS A 26 7.00 -21.75 18.15
CA LYS A 26 7.04 -20.62 19.08
C LYS A 26 5.67 -20.37 19.69
N ASP A 27 5.67 -19.95 20.95
CA ASP A 27 4.47 -19.44 21.61
C ASP A 27 4.37 -17.93 21.34
N ILE A 28 3.35 -17.53 20.58
CA ILE A 28 3.11 -16.14 20.19
C ILE A 28 1.66 -15.76 20.48
N SER A 29 1.44 -14.49 20.81
CA SER A 29 0.12 -13.89 20.88
C SER A 29 -0.12 -13.00 19.66
N ILE A 30 -1.37 -12.94 19.19
CA ILE A 30 -1.78 -12.10 18.06
C ILE A 30 -2.73 -11.02 18.58
N VAL A 31 -2.53 -9.77 18.12
CA VAL A 31 -3.42 -8.65 18.39
C VAL A 31 -4.01 -8.18 17.06
N PRO A 32 -5.24 -8.62 16.69
CA PRO A 32 -5.88 -8.17 15.46
C PRO A 32 -6.36 -6.71 15.62
N ILE A 33 -6.05 -5.87 14.64
CA ILE A 33 -6.49 -4.46 14.59
C ILE A 33 -7.13 -4.22 13.22
N LEU A 34 -8.45 -4.07 13.19
CA LEU A 34 -9.16 -3.67 11.99
C LEU A 34 -9.13 -2.14 11.85
N VAL A 35 -8.52 -1.67 10.76
CA VAL A 35 -8.41 -0.24 10.45
C VAL A 35 -9.44 0.12 9.39
N GLY A 36 -10.44 0.92 9.77
CA GLY A 36 -11.47 1.41 8.86
C GLY A 36 -11.03 2.61 8.01
N ALA A 37 -12.00 3.28 7.39
CA ALA A 37 -11.77 4.54 6.70
C ALA A 37 -11.48 5.66 7.71
N ILE A 38 -10.26 6.19 7.69
CA ILE A 38 -9.79 7.25 8.58
C ILE A 38 -9.15 8.38 7.77
N ASN A 39 -8.73 9.45 8.44
CA ASN A 39 -8.03 10.57 7.83
C ASN A 39 -6.59 10.68 8.35
N TYR A 40 -5.82 11.58 7.74
CA TYR A 40 -4.41 11.80 8.07
C TYR A 40 -4.16 12.04 9.56
N ASP A 41 -4.98 12.87 10.22
CA ASP A 41 -4.82 13.17 11.65
C ASP A 41 -5.05 11.92 12.52
N LYS A 42 -6.00 11.06 12.15
CA LYS A 42 -6.25 9.79 12.83
C LYS A 42 -5.13 8.78 12.57
N GLU A 43 -4.59 8.72 11.36
CA GLU A 43 -3.41 7.90 11.04
C GLU A 43 -2.23 8.28 11.95
N ALA A 44 -1.93 9.57 12.06
CA ALA A 44 -0.87 10.07 12.94
C ALA A 44 -1.16 9.79 14.43
N ALA A 45 -2.40 9.99 14.87
CA ALA A 45 -2.80 9.75 16.26
C ALA A 45 -2.71 8.27 16.64
N TYR A 46 -3.20 7.36 15.79
CA TYR A 46 -3.10 5.92 16.03
C TYR A 46 -1.67 5.41 15.86
N GLY A 47 -0.91 5.94 14.91
CA GLY A 47 0.52 5.66 14.78
C GLY A 47 1.28 6.00 16.05
N LYS A 48 1.04 7.18 16.63
CA LYS A 48 1.61 7.57 17.92
C LYS A 48 1.22 6.63 19.07
N LEU A 49 -0.02 6.16 19.10
CA LEU A 49 -0.49 5.20 20.10
C LEU A 49 0.23 3.85 19.99
N LEU A 50 0.54 3.42 18.76
CA LEU A 50 1.16 2.12 18.47
C LEU A 50 2.69 2.14 18.50
N ALA A 51 3.32 3.31 18.37
CA ALA A 51 4.79 3.45 18.34
C ALA A 51 5.52 2.75 19.51
N PRO A 52 5.07 2.83 20.78
CA PRO A 52 5.72 2.14 21.89
C PRO A 52 5.68 0.61 21.78
N TYR A 53 4.72 0.04 21.04
CA TYR A 53 4.66 -1.39 20.78
C TYR A 53 5.53 -1.78 19.60
N LEU A 54 5.56 -0.95 18.55
CA LEU A 54 6.40 -1.17 17.37
C LEU A 54 7.91 -1.11 17.70
N SER A 55 8.31 -0.39 18.74
CA SER A 55 9.71 -0.28 19.16
C SER A 55 10.21 -1.45 20.02
N ARG A 56 9.32 -2.37 20.44
CA ARG A 56 9.70 -3.54 21.25
C ARG A 56 10.37 -4.60 20.37
N GLU A 57 11.43 -5.20 20.88
CA GLU A 57 12.17 -6.26 20.17
C GLU A 57 11.39 -7.59 20.08
N ASP A 58 10.38 -7.78 20.93
CA ASP A 58 9.53 -8.98 21.00
C ASP A 58 8.23 -8.85 20.21
N THR A 59 8.03 -7.73 19.50
CA THR A 59 6.78 -7.42 18.81
C THR A 59 7.02 -7.28 17.31
N PHE A 60 6.15 -7.91 16.50
CA PHE A 60 6.20 -7.85 15.05
C PHE A 60 4.87 -7.32 14.50
N PHE A 61 4.93 -6.31 13.63
CA PHE A 61 3.75 -5.71 13.01
C PHE A 61 3.59 -6.24 11.59
N VAL A 62 2.37 -6.69 11.25
CA VAL A 62 1.97 -7.05 9.89
C VAL A 62 1.01 -5.98 9.39
N ILE A 63 1.37 -5.30 8.30
CA ILE A 63 0.51 -4.31 7.65
C ILE A 63 -0.04 -4.92 6.36
N SER A 64 -1.36 -5.17 6.34
CA SER A 64 -2.06 -5.81 5.22
C SER A 64 -2.43 -4.79 4.14
N SER A 65 -2.00 -5.01 2.90
CA SER A 65 -2.43 -4.20 1.74
C SER A 65 -2.14 -4.89 0.41
N ASP A 66 -3.13 -4.90 -0.47
CA ASP A 66 -2.92 -4.94 -1.92
C ASP A 66 -2.66 -3.52 -2.44
N PHE A 67 -2.10 -3.41 -3.64
CA PHE A 67 -1.81 -2.16 -4.35
C PHE A 67 -2.92 -1.84 -5.36
N CYS A 68 -2.64 -1.42 -6.59
CA CYS A 68 -3.66 -1.01 -7.55
C CYS A 68 -4.64 -2.14 -7.92
N HIS A 69 -5.93 -1.90 -7.71
CA HIS A 69 -7.05 -2.65 -8.28
C HIS A 69 -7.49 -1.95 -9.57
N TRP A 70 -6.89 -2.33 -10.70
CA TRP A 70 -7.15 -1.70 -11.99
C TRP A 70 -8.21 -2.43 -12.80
N GLY A 71 -9.11 -1.68 -13.42
CA GLY A 71 -10.10 -2.18 -14.38
C GLY A 71 -11.49 -1.58 -14.18
N LEU A 72 -12.34 -1.75 -15.20
CA LEU A 72 -13.72 -1.24 -15.18
C LEU A 72 -14.54 -1.77 -13.99
N ARG A 73 -14.31 -3.02 -13.57
CA ARG A 73 -15.00 -3.63 -12.41
C ARG A 73 -14.70 -2.95 -11.07
N PHE A 74 -13.53 -2.33 -10.96
CA PHE A 74 -13.11 -1.54 -9.79
C PHE A 74 -13.43 -0.06 -9.96
N GLN A 75 -14.04 0.32 -11.09
CA GLN A 75 -14.28 1.71 -11.50
C GLN A 75 -13.00 2.56 -11.58
N TYR A 76 -11.84 1.92 -11.69
CA TYR A 76 -10.53 2.56 -11.67
C TYR A 76 -9.72 2.19 -12.90
N THR A 77 -9.55 3.15 -13.81
CA THR A 77 -8.86 2.96 -15.09
C THR A 77 -7.89 4.11 -15.35
N PHE A 78 -7.25 4.58 -14.28
CA PHE A 78 -6.18 5.57 -14.36
C PHE A 78 -5.06 5.06 -15.27
N TYR A 79 -4.55 5.92 -16.13
CA TYR A 79 -3.57 5.54 -17.14
C TYR A 79 -2.61 6.70 -17.40
N TYR A 80 -1.32 6.39 -17.32
CA TYR A 80 -0.23 7.24 -17.77
C TYR A 80 0.03 6.95 -19.25
N PRO A 81 -0.20 7.90 -20.18
CA PRO A 81 0.10 7.66 -21.60
C PRO A 81 1.59 7.52 -21.90
N LYS A 82 2.45 8.01 -21.00
CA LYS A 82 3.91 7.86 -21.04
C LYS A 82 4.44 7.58 -19.63
N PRO A 83 5.54 6.85 -19.47
CA PRO A 83 6.15 6.64 -18.16
C PRO A 83 6.47 7.96 -17.45
N PRO A 84 6.16 8.12 -16.15
CA PRO A 84 6.58 9.27 -15.36
C PRO A 84 8.10 9.26 -15.12
N PRO A 85 8.74 10.43 -14.94
CA PRO A 85 8.16 11.77 -15.02
C PRO A 85 7.84 12.16 -16.48
N SER A 86 6.64 12.70 -16.72
CA SER A 86 6.20 13.11 -18.05
C SER A 86 5.40 14.42 -17.99
N SER A 87 5.48 15.23 -19.05
CA SER A 87 4.62 16.40 -19.23
C SER A 87 3.22 16.03 -19.73
N VAL A 88 3.02 14.79 -20.17
CA VAL A 88 1.71 14.29 -20.61
C VAL A 88 0.87 13.97 -19.38
N SER A 89 -0.29 14.61 -19.26
CA SER A 89 -1.20 14.38 -18.14
C SER A 89 -1.77 12.96 -18.16
N PRO A 90 -1.96 12.32 -16.99
CA PRO A 90 -2.68 11.07 -16.90
C PRO A 90 -4.14 11.24 -17.32
N ILE A 91 -4.73 10.15 -17.80
CA ILE A 91 -6.13 10.10 -18.22
C ILE A 91 -6.84 8.93 -17.54
N ARG A 92 -8.18 8.90 -17.65
CA ARG A 92 -8.98 7.75 -17.26
C ARG A 92 -9.45 7.06 -18.53
N LEU A 93 -9.02 5.82 -18.75
CA LEU A 93 -9.46 5.06 -19.92
C LEU A 93 -10.94 4.67 -19.79
N SER A 94 -11.61 4.71 -20.92
CA SER A 94 -13.01 4.39 -21.15
C SER A 94 -13.12 3.47 -22.36
N ARG A 95 -14.28 2.84 -22.54
CA ARG A 95 -14.51 1.96 -23.70
C ARG A 95 -14.43 2.67 -25.06
N ALA A 96 -14.52 4.01 -25.06
CA ALA A 96 -14.46 4.82 -26.28
C ALA A 96 -13.02 5.22 -26.66
N ASP A 97 -12.05 5.00 -25.79
CA ASP A 97 -10.67 5.43 -26.06
C ASP A 97 -10.01 4.59 -27.15
N SER A 98 -9.39 5.29 -28.10
CA SER A 98 -8.73 4.67 -29.24
C SER A 98 -7.50 3.87 -28.81
N HIS A 99 -7.26 2.74 -29.47
CA HIS A 99 -6.13 1.85 -29.17
C HIS A 99 -4.74 2.50 -29.33
N THR A 100 -4.63 3.69 -29.91
CA THR A 100 -3.34 4.28 -30.29
C THR A 100 -2.49 4.68 -29.08
N SER A 101 -3.08 5.32 -28.06
CA SER A 101 -2.34 5.72 -26.85
C SER A 101 -1.90 4.52 -26.02
N VAL A 102 -2.70 3.46 -25.99
CA VAL A 102 -2.40 2.18 -25.30
C VAL A 102 -1.28 1.39 -25.99
N LYS A 103 -1.05 1.62 -27.29
CA LYS A 103 0.05 0.98 -28.03
C LYS A 103 1.43 1.54 -27.67
N GLU A 104 1.52 2.81 -27.26
CA GLU A 104 2.80 3.43 -26.90
C GLU A 104 3.26 3.06 -25.50
N HIS A 105 2.34 2.88 -24.55
CA HIS A 105 2.63 2.48 -23.17
C HIS A 105 1.60 1.43 -22.73
N PRO A 106 1.96 0.14 -22.64
CA PRO A 106 1.02 -0.90 -22.23
C PRO A 106 0.34 -0.60 -20.87
N ILE A 107 -0.93 -0.99 -20.72
CA ILE A 107 -1.72 -0.71 -19.51
C ILE A 107 -1.02 -1.26 -18.26
N HIS A 108 -0.52 -2.49 -18.31
CA HIS A 108 0.20 -3.10 -17.18
C HIS A 108 1.48 -2.34 -16.78
N GLU A 109 2.20 -1.75 -17.74
CA GLU A 109 3.36 -0.89 -17.46
C GLU A 109 2.92 0.43 -16.83
N SER A 110 1.81 1.01 -17.29
CA SER A 110 1.22 2.18 -16.64
C SER A 110 0.78 1.89 -15.21
N ILE A 111 0.20 0.72 -14.93
CA ILE A 111 -0.15 0.30 -13.56
C ILE A 111 1.13 0.13 -12.74
N SER A 112 2.15 -0.52 -13.31
CA SER A 112 3.45 -0.69 -12.66
C SER A 112 4.07 0.66 -12.29
N ALA A 113 4.09 1.63 -13.21
CA ALA A 113 4.58 2.97 -12.94
C ALA A 113 3.79 3.67 -11.81
N LEU A 114 2.47 3.53 -11.79
CA LEU A 114 1.61 4.08 -10.74
C LEU A 114 1.93 3.49 -9.36
N ASP A 115 2.09 2.16 -9.27
CA ASP A 115 2.40 1.50 -8.01
C ASP A 115 3.85 1.74 -7.55
N HIS A 116 4.80 1.79 -8.48
CA HIS A 116 6.20 2.10 -8.16
C HIS A 116 6.38 3.54 -7.70
N GLU A 117 5.58 4.49 -8.20
CA GLU A 117 5.55 5.87 -7.66
C GLU A 117 5.18 5.85 -6.17
N ALA A 118 4.15 5.11 -5.77
CA ALA A 118 3.83 4.93 -4.35
C ALA A 118 4.96 4.25 -3.58
N MET A 119 5.53 3.17 -4.13
CA MET A 119 6.63 2.44 -3.49
C MET A 119 7.86 3.33 -3.26
N GLU A 120 8.21 4.18 -4.21
CA GLU A 120 9.31 5.14 -4.10
C GLU A 120 9.06 6.15 -2.99
N LEU A 121 7.86 6.77 -2.94
CA LEU A 121 7.49 7.72 -1.89
C LEU A 121 7.49 7.09 -0.48
N LEU A 122 7.13 5.81 -0.39
CA LEU A 122 7.16 5.03 0.85
C LEU A 122 8.58 4.54 1.22
N THR A 123 9.59 4.72 0.36
CA THR A 123 10.94 4.21 0.59
C THR A 123 11.74 5.11 1.52
N MET A 124 12.12 4.59 2.68
CA MET A 124 12.97 5.26 3.65
C MET A 124 14.21 4.44 3.94
N PRO A 125 15.44 5.01 3.88
CA PRO A 125 15.84 6.27 3.22
C PRO A 125 15.68 6.19 1.67
N PRO A 126 15.63 7.32 0.93
CA PRO A 126 16.07 8.67 1.31
C PRO A 126 15.02 9.51 2.04
N PHE A 127 13.74 9.14 1.98
CA PHE A 127 12.69 9.87 2.67
C PHE A 127 12.69 9.54 4.17
N THR A 128 12.21 10.48 4.98
CA THR A 128 11.84 10.21 6.38
C THR A 128 10.41 9.65 6.42
N ALA A 129 10.03 8.98 7.50
CA ALA A 129 8.66 8.50 7.67
C ALA A 129 7.64 9.65 7.63
N SER A 130 7.99 10.81 8.17
CA SER A 130 7.13 12.01 8.13
C SER A 130 6.95 12.54 6.71
N GLN A 131 8.01 12.54 5.90
CA GLN A 131 7.94 12.97 4.50
C GLN A 131 7.14 11.97 3.68
N ALA A 132 7.41 10.68 3.84
CA ALA A 132 6.68 9.60 3.19
C ALA A 132 5.18 9.63 3.50
N HIS A 133 4.79 9.95 4.75
CA HIS A 133 3.37 10.07 5.13
C HIS A 133 2.68 11.19 4.36
N HIS A 134 3.32 12.36 4.28
CA HIS A 134 2.78 13.51 3.57
C HIS A 134 2.70 13.25 2.06
N ASP A 135 3.80 12.80 1.45
CA ASP A 135 3.86 12.60 0.01
C ASP A 135 2.95 11.47 -0.46
N PHE A 136 2.79 10.42 0.35
CA PHE A 136 1.84 9.36 0.06
C PHE A 136 0.39 9.85 0.11
N ALA A 137 0.05 10.74 1.05
CA ALA A 137 -1.28 11.35 1.10
C ALA A 137 -1.56 12.21 -0.14
N ASP A 138 -0.58 13.02 -0.57
CA ASP A 138 -0.67 13.84 -1.78
C ASP A 138 -0.77 12.98 -3.05
N TYR A 139 0.01 11.89 -3.12
CA TYR A 139 -0.07 10.90 -4.17
C TYR A 139 -1.49 10.29 -4.26
N LEU A 140 -2.04 9.80 -3.14
CA LEU A 140 -3.38 9.23 -3.10
C LEU A 140 -4.44 10.28 -3.48
N ALA A 141 -4.27 11.54 -3.06
CA ALA A 141 -5.17 12.62 -3.42
C ALA A 141 -5.17 12.88 -4.93
N ARG A 142 -4.01 12.84 -5.58
CA ARG A 142 -3.85 13.09 -7.02
C ARG A 142 -4.25 11.91 -7.89
N THR A 143 -3.79 10.70 -7.57
CA THR A 143 -3.95 9.53 -8.44
C THR A 143 -5.22 8.74 -8.14
N LYS A 144 -5.74 8.86 -6.91
CA LYS A 144 -6.81 8.03 -6.38
C LYS A 144 -6.49 6.52 -6.48
N ASN A 145 -5.21 6.14 -6.46
CA ASN A 145 -4.82 4.73 -6.55
C ASN A 145 -5.55 3.92 -5.47
N THR A 146 -6.11 2.80 -5.90
CA THR A 146 -7.00 1.91 -5.14
C THR A 146 -6.28 1.02 -4.13
N ILE A 147 -5.19 1.49 -3.52
CA ILE A 147 -4.44 0.78 -2.48
C ILE A 147 -5.38 0.54 -1.28
N CYS A 148 -5.71 -0.72 -1.01
CA CYS A 148 -6.76 -1.07 -0.04
C CYS A 148 -6.31 -0.79 1.41
N GLY A 149 -5.04 -1.08 1.72
CA GLY A 149 -4.41 -0.86 3.02
C GLY A 149 -3.76 0.51 3.19
N ARG A 150 -4.17 1.52 2.41
CA ARG A 150 -3.62 2.90 2.52
C ARG A 150 -3.67 3.48 3.94
N HIS A 151 -4.70 3.15 4.72
CA HIS A 151 -4.86 3.62 6.09
C HIS A 151 -3.98 2.86 7.10
N PRO A 152 -3.93 1.51 7.09
CA PRO A 152 -2.88 0.77 7.80
C PRO A 152 -1.45 1.26 7.49
N ILE A 153 -1.14 1.54 6.23
CA ILE A 153 0.15 2.13 5.82
C ILE A 153 0.33 3.50 6.46
N GLY A 154 -0.65 4.40 6.40
CA GLY A 154 -0.59 5.71 7.06
C GLY A 154 -0.38 5.62 8.58
N VAL A 155 -1.03 4.65 9.26
CA VAL A 155 -0.82 4.39 10.69
C VAL A 155 0.62 3.92 10.97
N LEU A 156 1.18 3.04 10.14
CA LEU A 156 2.59 2.65 10.23
C LEU A 156 3.51 3.87 10.10
N LEU A 157 3.28 4.73 9.10
CA LEU A 157 4.11 5.93 8.89
C LEU A 157 4.01 6.92 10.06
N GLY A 158 2.82 7.06 10.66
CA GLY A 158 2.63 7.83 11.89
C GLY A 158 3.45 7.28 13.07
N ALA A 159 3.49 5.94 13.22
CA ALA A 159 4.31 5.29 14.26
C ALA A 159 5.80 5.48 14.00
N LEU A 160 6.26 5.25 12.76
CA LEU A 160 7.66 5.41 12.37
C LEU A 160 8.14 6.87 12.53
N THR A 161 7.27 7.84 12.26
CA THR A 161 7.55 9.27 12.49
C THR A 161 7.85 9.58 13.96
N VAL A 162 7.13 8.94 14.89
CA VAL A 162 7.39 9.08 16.33
C VAL A 162 8.73 8.45 16.69
N LEU A 163 9.00 7.25 16.20
CA LEU A 163 10.24 6.54 16.47
C LEU A 163 11.48 7.23 15.89
N GLU A 164 11.36 7.88 14.73
CA GLU A 164 12.41 8.73 14.15
C GLU A 164 12.78 9.89 15.09
N LYS A 165 11.78 10.56 15.66
CA LYS A 165 11.99 11.66 16.63
C LYS A 165 12.65 11.16 17.93
N GLU A 166 12.46 9.90 18.27
CA GLU A 166 13.11 9.22 19.41
C GLU A 166 14.50 8.65 19.06
N GLY A 167 14.99 8.89 17.84
CA GLY A 167 16.34 8.53 17.41
C GLY A 167 16.47 7.15 16.75
N LYS A 168 15.36 6.46 16.46
CA LYS A 168 15.38 5.26 15.61
C LYS A 168 15.55 5.65 14.13
N ALA A 169 16.15 4.79 13.32
CA ALA A 169 16.41 5.06 11.90
C ALA A 169 15.75 3.99 11.01
N PRO A 170 14.43 4.04 10.80
CA PRO A 170 13.73 3.04 10.02
C PRO A 170 14.24 2.96 8.58
N LYS A 171 14.35 1.73 8.09
CA LYS A 171 14.78 1.37 6.74
C LYS A 171 13.77 0.41 6.17
N LEU A 172 12.98 0.88 5.20
CA LEU A 172 12.05 0.06 4.44
C LEU A 172 12.77 -0.58 3.26
N LYS A 173 12.55 -1.88 3.07
CA LYS A 173 13.08 -2.64 1.93
C LYS A 173 11.95 -3.37 1.22
N TRP A 174 11.74 -3.03 -0.04
CA TRP A 174 10.89 -3.81 -0.95
C TRP A 174 11.53 -5.15 -1.28
N VAL A 175 10.70 -6.19 -1.34
CA VAL A 175 11.10 -7.58 -1.58
C VAL A 175 10.64 -8.02 -2.96
N ARG A 176 9.36 -7.79 -3.27
CA ARG A 176 8.76 -8.21 -4.53
C ARG A 176 7.56 -7.33 -4.88
N TYR A 177 7.42 -7.09 -6.18
CA TYR A 177 6.22 -6.54 -6.81
C TYR A 177 5.72 -7.56 -7.85
N GLU A 178 4.40 -7.70 -7.95
CA GLU A 178 3.73 -8.53 -8.95
C GLU A 178 2.35 -7.95 -9.27
N GLN A 179 1.80 -8.30 -10.43
CA GLN A 179 0.42 -8.07 -10.84
C GLN A 179 -0.26 -9.42 -11.03
N SER A 180 -1.53 -9.55 -10.63
CA SER A 180 -2.31 -10.77 -10.84
C SER A 180 -2.36 -11.24 -12.30
N SER A 181 -2.22 -10.29 -13.23
CA SER A 181 -2.13 -10.50 -14.68
C SER A 181 -1.69 -9.22 -15.37
N ALA A 182 -0.99 -9.33 -16.51
CA ALA A 182 -0.69 -8.17 -17.35
C ALA A 182 -1.94 -7.71 -18.13
N CYS A 183 -2.53 -6.58 -17.75
CA CYS A 183 -3.59 -5.94 -18.54
C CYS A 183 -3.04 -5.42 -19.87
N VAL A 184 -3.67 -5.83 -20.98
CA VAL A 184 -3.32 -5.40 -22.34
C VAL A 184 -4.48 -4.73 -23.07
N ALA A 185 -5.71 -4.92 -22.59
CA ALA A 185 -6.92 -4.28 -23.10
C ALA A 185 -7.72 -3.62 -21.97
N ILE A 186 -8.54 -2.63 -22.32
CA ILE A 186 -9.36 -1.85 -21.36
C ILE A 186 -10.39 -2.71 -20.62
N LYS A 187 -10.80 -3.84 -21.23
CA LYS A 187 -11.72 -4.80 -20.63
C LYS A 187 -11.05 -5.70 -19.58
N ASP A 188 -9.72 -5.73 -19.55
CA ASP A 188 -8.97 -6.54 -18.60
C ASP A 188 -9.04 -5.88 -17.21
N SER A 189 -8.63 -6.65 -16.19
CA SER A 189 -8.51 -6.15 -14.84
C SER A 189 -7.41 -6.88 -14.11
N SER A 190 -6.70 -6.20 -13.23
CA SER A 190 -5.63 -6.78 -12.42
C SER A 190 -5.63 -6.19 -11.01
N VAL A 191 -5.04 -6.92 -10.07
CA VAL A 191 -4.67 -6.42 -8.75
C VAL A 191 -3.16 -6.50 -8.62
N SER A 192 -2.52 -5.45 -8.12
CA SER A 192 -1.08 -5.42 -7.85
C SER A 192 -0.79 -5.83 -6.41
N TYR A 193 0.35 -6.49 -6.21
CA TYR A 193 0.84 -6.95 -4.91
C TYR A 193 2.27 -6.47 -4.70
N ALA A 194 2.55 -5.92 -3.52
CA ALA A 194 3.90 -5.55 -3.12
C ALA A 194 4.19 -6.08 -1.71
N SER A 195 5.44 -6.47 -1.47
CA SER A 195 5.91 -6.91 -0.15
C SER A 195 7.15 -6.12 0.26
N ALA A 196 7.21 -5.75 1.53
CA ALA A 196 8.33 -5.04 2.12
C ALA A 196 8.49 -5.41 3.60
N PHE A 197 9.65 -5.07 4.15
CA PHE A 197 9.87 -5.09 5.59
C PHE A 197 10.58 -3.80 6.05
N VAL A 198 10.32 -3.42 7.30
CA VAL A 198 10.99 -2.30 7.97
C VAL A 198 11.95 -2.86 9.01
N LYS A 199 13.14 -2.27 9.10
CA LYS A 199 14.11 -2.51 10.17
C LYS A 199 14.67 -1.18 10.69
N PHE A 200 15.16 -1.14 11.92
CA PHE A 200 15.80 0.05 12.51
C PHE A 200 17.32 -0.02 12.46
#